data_AF-A0AAV0ZS93-F1
#
_entry.id   AF-A0AAV0ZS93-F1
#
_cell.length_a   1.000
_cell.length_b   1.000
_cell.length_c   1.000
_cell.angle_alpha   90.00
_cell.angle_beta   90.00
_cell.angle_gamma   90.00
#
_symmetry.space_group_name_H-M   'P 1'
#
loop_
_entity.id
_entity.type
_entity.pdbx_description
1 polymer ?
#
loop_
_entity_poly.entity_id
_entity_poly.type
_entity_poly.pdbx_seq_one_letter_code
_entity_poly.pdbx_strand_id
1 'polypeptide(L)'
;MMDCLCFSHDFNKTEFVIWQIKEFGVQQSWTQLFRIEYSNLQINNPPMEDDLIYLGYMKCYVPLLPLYISKDGDTLILAHDEIDNAVIYNQRDRRVKRSINSNEICWFSAFDYVESLVSTHWKSGVGDGHEDENEDEENL
;
A
#
# COMPACT_ATOMS: atom_id res chain seq x y z
N MET A 1 7.80 9.33 -15.62
CA MET A 1 6.91 8.59 -14.72
C MET A 1 5.77 8.07 -15.59
N MET A 2 5.48 6.77 -15.54
CA MET A 2 4.22 6.28 -16.10
C MET A 2 3.11 6.63 -15.09
N ASP A 3 1.97 7.13 -15.56
CA ASP A 3 0.80 7.50 -14.76
C ASP A 3 0.06 6.24 -14.25
N CYS A 4 0.78 5.36 -13.55
CA CYS A 4 0.30 4.05 -13.12
C CYS A 4 0.41 3.92 -11.60
N LEU A 5 -0.66 3.43 -10.97
CA LEU A 5 -0.67 3.13 -9.55
C LEU A 5 -0.07 1.73 -9.32
N CYS A 6 0.77 1.62 -8.29
CA CYS A 6 1.37 0.35 -7.88
C CYS A 6 0.85 -0.05 -6.50
N PHE A 7 0.70 -1.35 -6.29
CA PHE A 7 0.34 -1.95 -5.01
C PHE A 7 1.36 -3.02 -4.66
N SER A 8 2.00 -2.90 -3.51
CA SER A 8 2.92 -3.91 -2.98
C SER A 8 2.31 -4.61 -1.78
N HIS A 9 2.49 -5.92 -1.69
CA HIS A 9 2.13 -6.67 -0.50
C HIS A 9 3.20 -7.72 -0.18
N ASP A 10 3.36 -7.94 1.12
CA ASP A 10 3.99 -9.15 1.63
C ASP A 10 2.99 -10.31 1.54
N PHE A 11 3.39 -11.40 0.90
CA PHE A 11 2.61 -12.63 0.80
C PHE A 11 3.24 -13.72 1.68
N ASN A 12 2.53 -14.08 2.75
CA ASN A 12 2.88 -15.14 3.70
C ASN A 12 4.30 -15.03 4.30
N LYS A 13 4.92 -13.85 4.29
CA LYS A 13 6.30 -13.61 4.76
C LYS A 13 7.34 -14.45 4.02
N THR A 14 6.98 -14.98 2.86
CA THR A 14 7.86 -15.76 1.99
C THR A 14 8.21 -14.99 0.73
N GLU A 15 7.30 -14.14 0.27
CA GLU A 15 7.42 -13.44 -0.99
C GLU A 15 6.96 -11.98 -0.85
N PHE A 16 7.64 -11.10 -1.57
CA PHE A 16 7.25 -9.73 -1.78
C PHE A 16 6.74 -9.56 -3.21
N VAL A 17 5.53 -9.04 -3.36
CA VAL A 17 4.83 -8.97 -4.65
C VAL A 17 4.42 -7.54 -4.95
N ILE A 18 4.67 -7.10 -6.18
CA ILE A 18 4.25 -5.78 -6.68
C ILE A 18 3.33 -5.97 -7.89
N TRP A 19 2.17 -5.33 -7.81
CA TRP A 19 1.20 -5.21 -8.87
C TRP A 19 1.14 -3.77 -9.39
N GLN A 20 0.85 -3.61 -10.67
CA GLN A 20 0.66 -2.31 -11.33
C GLN A 20 -0.68 -2.32 -12.06
N ILE A 21 -1.43 -1.22 -11.93
CA ILE A 21 -2.61 -0.95 -12.74
C ILE A 21 -2.25 0.06 -13.84
N LYS A 22 -2.64 -0.25 -15.09
CA LYS A 22 -2.41 0.65 -16.24
C LYS A 22 -3.62 1.51 -16.57
N GLU A 23 -4.82 1.05 -16.25
CA GLU A 23 -6.07 1.76 -16.48
C GLU A 23 -6.86 1.82 -15.17
N PHE A 24 -7.04 3.03 -14.63
CA PHE A 24 -7.71 3.20 -13.34
C PHE A 24 -9.15 2.64 -13.37
N GLY A 25 -9.51 1.85 -12.35
CA GLY A 25 -10.82 1.22 -12.25
C GLY A 25 -11.04 -0.03 -13.11
N VAL A 26 -10.10 -0.41 -13.98
CA VAL A 26 -10.21 -1.59 -14.84
C VAL A 26 -9.49 -2.78 -14.19
N GLN A 27 -10.26 -3.73 -13.65
CA GLN A 27 -9.71 -4.89 -12.94
C GLN A 27 -8.75 -5.73 -13.79
N GLN A 28 -9.01 -5.86 -15.10
CA GLN A 28 -8.18 -6.66 -16.01
C GLN A 28 -6.86 -5.96 -16.38
N SER A 29 -6.71 -4.68 -16.04
CA SER A 29 -5.47 -3.94 -16.31
C SER A 29 -4.39 -4.13 -15.24
N TRP A 30 -4.71 -4.84 -14.16
CA TRP A 30 -3.73 -5.25 -13.15
C TRP A 30 -2.74 -6.25 -13.75
N THR A 31 -1.46 -5.92 -13.62
CA THR A 31 -0.35 -6.76 -14.08
C THR A 31 0.63 -6.93 -12.94
N GLN A 32 1.10 -8.16 -12.73
CA GLN A 32 2.13 -8.44 -11.73
C GLN A 32 3.48 -8.02 -12.30
N LEU A 33 4.15 -7.08 -11.65
CA LEU A 33 5.49 -6.63 -12.05
C LEU A 33 6.58 -7.50 -11.40
N PHE A 34 6.43 -7.76 -10.11
CA PHE A 34 7.43 -8.48 -9.33
C PHE A 34 6.77 -9.52 -8.43
N ARG A 35 7.42 -10.67 -8.29
CA ARG A 35 7.19 -11.68 -7.25
C ARG A 35 8.55 -12.20 -6.84
N ILE A 36 8.98 -11.82 -5.64
CA ILE A 36 10.36 -11.98 -5.20
C ILE A 36 10.35 -12.70 -3.85
N GLU A 37 10.94 -13.88 -3.79
CA GLU A 37 11.16 -14.55 -2.51
C GLU A 37 12.12 -13.74 -1.61
N TYR A 38 11.85 -13.70 -0.31
CA TYR A 38 12.73 -13.02 0.65
C TYR A 38 14.17 -13.56 0.65
N SER A 39 14.34 -14.85 0.34
CA SER A 39 15.65 -15.50 0.12
C SER A 39 16.46 -14.81 -1.00
N ASN A 40 15.80 -14.42 -2.09
CA ASN A 40 16.42 -13.72 -3.22
C ASN A 40 16.78 -12.27 -2.86
N LEU A 41 16.09 -11.69 -1.87
CA LEU A 41 16.45 -10.40 -1.27
C LEU A 41 17.52 -10.54 -0.18
N GLN A 42 17.96 -11.76 0.16
CA GLN A 42 18.86 -12.05 1.29
C GLN A 42 18.29 -11.54 2.62
N ILE A 43 16.98 -11.72 2.83
CA ILE A 43 16.27 -11.41 4.08
C ILE A 43 15.94 -12.76 4.72
N ASN A 44 16.64 -13.09 5.80
CA ASN A 44 16.58 -14.43 6.39
C ASN A 44 15.55 -14.55 7.53
N ASN A 45 15.21 -13.44 8.19
CA ASN A 45 14.24 -13.37 9.28
C ASN A 45 13.36 -12.12 9.11
N PRO A 46 12.30 -12.16 8.28
CA PRO A 46 11.33 -11.08 8.27
C PRO A 46 10.66 -11.00 9.66
N PRO A 47 10.47 -9.81 10.24
CA PRO A 47 9.98 -9.67 11.61
C PRO A 47 8.54 -10.17 11.77
N MET A 48 8.27 -10.70 12.96
CA MET A 48 6.91 -10.96 13.42
C MET A 48 6.26 -9.64 13.85
N GLU A 49 5.10 -9.35 13.27
CA GLU A 49 4.21 -8.25 13.67
C GLU A 49 3.87 -8.29 15.18
N ASP A 50 3.74 -9.50 15.74
CA ASP A 50 3.42 -9.69 17.17
C ASP A 50 4.61 -9.57 18.13
N ASP A 51 5.85 -9.84 17.68
CA ASP A 51 7.03 -9.87 18.56
C ASP A 51 7.42 -8.47 19.08
N LEU A 52 7.01 -7.41 18.40
CA LEU A 52 7.46 -6.04 18.66
C LEU A 52 6.45 -5.19 19.44
N ILE A 53 5.16 -5.56 19.44
CA ILE A 53 4.14 -4.94 20.31
C ILE A 53 4.49 -5.21 21.79
N TYR A 54 5.09 -6.36 22.10
CA TYR A 54 5.46 -6.76 23.47
C TYR A 54 6.65 -5.99 24.07
N LEU A 55 7.50 -5.34 23.26
CA LEU A 55 8.73 -4.71 23.74
C LEU A 55 8.64 -3.19 23.97
N GLY A 56 7.49 -2.56 23.72
CA GLY A 56 7.28 -1.12 23.99
C GLY A 56 8.10 -0.16 23.12
N TYR A 57 8.86 -0.68 22.15
CA TYR A 57 9.54 0.10 21.13
C TYR A 57 8.64 0.17 19.90
N MET A 58 8.04 1.32 19.66
CA MET A 58 7.47 1.64 18.35
C MET A 58 8.63 1.90 17.37
N LYS A 59 9.41 0.86 17.05
CA LYS A 59 10.21 0.89 15.84
C LYS A 59 9.19 0.90 14.71
N CYS A 60 9.12 2.02 14.00
CA CYS A 60 8.28 2.19 12.83
C CYS A 60 8.76 1.21 11.76
N TYR A 61 8.35 -0.06 11.84
CA TYR A 61 8.74 -1.06 10.87
C TYR A 61 8.17 -0.61 9.52
N VAL A 62 8.99 0.02 8.69
CA VAL A 62 8.59 0.36 7.35
C VAL A 62 8.67 -0.94 6.56
N PRO A 63 7.53 -1.50 6.10
CA PRO A 63 7.56 -2.67 5.23
C PRO A 63 8.41 -2.35 4.00
N LEU A 64 8.95 -3.37 3.33
CA LEU A 64 9.70 -3.19 2.08
C LEU A 64 8.96 -2.22 1.15
N LEU A 65 9.51 -1.01 1.00
CA LEU A 65 8.82 0.06 0.29
C LEU A 65 9.45 0.23 -1.09
N PRO A 66 8.70 0.00 -2.19
CA PRO A 66 9.17 0.29 -3.54
C PRO A 66 9.43 1.79 -3.69
N LEU A 67 10.70 2.15 -3.89
CA LEU A 67 11.11 3.54 -4.14
C LEU A 67 11.17 3.84 -5.64
N TYR A 68 11.58 2.85 -6.43
CA TYR A 68 11.81 3.02 -7.85
C TYR A 68 11.74 1.70 -8.61
N ILE A 69 11.12 1.73 -9.79
CA ILE A 69 11.15 0.67 -10.79
C ILE A 69 11.73 1.27 -12.07
N SER A 70 12.73 0.62 -12.65
CA SER A 70 13.33 1.08 -13.91
C SER A 70 12.36 0.98 -15.07
N LYS A 71 12.59 1.80 -16.11
CA LYS A 71 11.69 1.86 -17.29
C LYS A 71 11.58 0.53 -18.04
N ASP A 72 12.64 -0.27 -18.03
CA ASP A 72 12.66 -1.63 -18.59
C ASP A 72 11.98 -2.67 -17.67
N GLY A 73 11.63 -2.29 -16.44
CA GLY A 73 11.02 -3.16 -15.44
C GLY A 73 12.00 -4.13 -14.78
N ASP A 74 13.30 -4.06 -15.08
CA ASP A 74 14.27 -5.06 -14.61
C ASP A 74 14.83 -4.77 -13.22
N THR A 75 14.91 -3.50 -12.83
CA THR A 75 15.54 -3.04 -11.60
C THR A 75 14.51 -2.44 -10.66
N LEU A 76 14.51 -2.92 -9.42
CA LEU A 76 13.66 -2.47 -8.32
C LEU A 76 14.56 -1.95 -7.20
N ILE A 77 14.27 -0.76 -6.68
CA ILE A 77 14.91 -0.22 -5.48
C ILE A 77 13.88 -0.21 -4.36
N LEU A 78 14.25 -0.83 -3.23
CA LEU A 78 13.43 -0.94 -2.03
C LEU A 78 14.12 -0.21 -0.87
N ALA A 79 13.34 0.51 -0.06
CA ALA A 79 13.75 0.85 1.30
C ALA A 79 13.51 -0.37 2.21
N HIS A 80 14.45 -0.63 3.12
CA HIS A 80 14.35 -1.70 4.11
C HIS A 80 14.85 -1.19 5.46
N ASP A 81 13.91 -0.98 6.39
CA ASP A 81 14.14 -0.29 7.67
C ASP A 81 15.06 -1.06 8.62
N GLU A 82 14.94 -2.39 8.69
CA GLU A 82 15.72 -3.19 9.65
C GLU A 82 17.24 -3.12 9.48
N ILE A 83 17.72 -2.69 8.30
CA ILE A 83 19.14 -2.67 7.98
C ILE A 83 19.57 -1.26 7.53
N ASP A 84 18.73 -0.23 7.67
CA ASP A 84 19.01 1.17 7.26
C ASP A 84 19.60 1.31 5.83
N ASN A 85 19.24 0.38 4.95
CA ASN A 85 19.89 0.20 3.66
C ASN A 85 18.87 0.14 2.53
N ALA A 86 19.20 0.79 1.42
CA ALA A 86 18.49 0.55 0.17
C ALA A 86 18.90 -0.80 -0.43
N VAL A 87 17.91 -1.56 -0.88
CA VAL A 87 18.07 -2.83 -1.60
C VAL A 87 17.81 -2.59 -3.08
N ILE A 88 18.78 -2.90 -3.91
CA ILE A 88 18.66 -2.85 -5.37
C ILE A 88 18.56 -4.29 -5.86
N TYR A 89 17.40 -4.66 -6.37
CA TYR A 89 17.13 -5.97 -6.93
C TYR A 89 17.03 -5.89 -8.45
N ASN A 90 17.71 -6.80 -9.14
CA ASN A 90 17.57 -6.99 -10.58
C ASN A 90 16.93 -8.35 -10.86
N GLN A 91 15.73 -8.37 -11.46
CA GLN A 91 14.98 -9.60 -11.68
C GLN A 91 15.53 -10.48 -12.81
N ARG A 92 16.18 -9.88 -13.82
CA ARG A 92 16.74 -10.60 -14.97
C ARG A 92 17.81 -11.58 -14.52
N ASP A 93 18.68 -11.11 -13.64
CA ASP A 93 19.80 -11.91 -13.13
C ASP A 93 19.57 -12.44 -11.71
N ARG A 94 18.41 -12.12 -11.10
CA ARG A 94 18.06 -12.38 -9.68
C ARG A 94 19.15 -11.92 -8.71
N ARG A 95 19.81 -10.81 -9.03
CA ARG A 95 20.91 -10.26 -8.24
C ARG A 95 20.40 -9.18 -7.31
N VAL A 96 20.84 -9.24 -6.07
CA VAL A 96 20.61 -8.21 -5.06
C VAL A 96 21.92 -7.50 -4.74
N LYS A 97 21.86 -6.18 -4.66
CA LYS A 97 22.92 -5.33 -4.14
C LYS A 97 22.33 -4.50 -3.00
N ARG A 98 23.00 -4.46 -1.87
CA ARG A 98 22.64 -3.56 -0.78
C ARG A 98 23.57 -2.37 -0.83
N SER A 99 23.03 -1.16 -0.76
CA SER A 99 23.85 -0.02 -0.38
C SER A 99 24.41 -0.28 1.02
N ILE A 100 25.70 -0.05 1.23
CA ILE A 100 26.31 -0.01 2.55
C ILE A 100 26.46 1.46 2.84
N ASN A 101 25.63 2.01 3.73
CA ASN A 101 25.85 3.38 4.18
C ASN A 101 26.32 3.39 5.63
N SER A 102 27.50 3.96 5.82
CA SER A 102 28.14 4.27 7.11
C SER A 102 27.47 5.43 7.86
N ASN A 103 26.40 6.00 7.29
CA ASN A 103 25.57 7.04 7.89
C ASN A 103 24.15 6.50 7.87
N GLU A 104 23.57 6.35 9.06
CA GLU A 104 22.18 5.90 9.30
C GLU A 104 21.21 6.68 8.39
N ILE A 105 20.66 6.02 7.36
CA ILE A 105 19.54 6.56 6.59
C ILE A 105 18.28 6.25 7.38
N CYS A 106 17.79 7.22 8.15
CA CYS A 106 16.50 7.11 8.80
C CYS A 106 15.37 7.29 7.77
N TRP A 107 14.58 6.24 7.57
CA TRP A 107 13.36 6.31 6.76
C TRP A 107 12.23 6.91 7.61
N PHE A 108 11.70 8.06 7.19
CA PHE A 108 10.55 8.68 7.86
C PHE A 108 9.30 8.52 7.00
N SER A 109 8.27 7.89 7.56
CA SER A 109 6.94 7.88 6.98
C SER A 109 6.15 9.08 7.47
N ALA A 110 5.77 9.99 6.56
CA ALA A 110 4.77 11.00 6.84
C ALA A 110 3.42 10.46 6.34
N PHE A 111 2.48 10.26 7.26
CA PHE A 111 1.10 9.92 6.90
C PHE A 111 0.32 11.21 6.72
N ASP A 112 -0.33 11.36 5.58
CA ASP A 112 -1.33 12.40 5.36
C ASP A 112 -2.70 11.74 5.17
N TYR A 113 -3.75 12.42 5.61
CA TYR A 113 -5.11 11.91 5.48
C TYR A 113 -5.60 12.15 4.05
N VAL A 114 -5.97 11.07 3.36
CA VAL A 114 -6.64 11.16 2.05
C VAL A 114 -8.05 10.63 2.21
N GLU A 115 -9.03 11.42 1.76
CA GLU A 115 -10.44 11.02 1.78
C GLU A 115 -10.66 9.72 1.00
N SER A 116 -11.45 8.82 1.58
CA SER A 116 -11.79 7.54 0.95
C SER A 116 -12.60 7.76 -0.32
N LEU A 117 -12.24 7.08 -1.42
CA LEU A 117 -13.02 7.05 -2.67
C LEU A 117 -14.29 6.20 -2.56
N VAL A 118 -14.56 5.61 -1.39
CA VAL A 118 -15.76 4.82 -1.15
C VAL A 118 -16.88 5.76 -0.69
N SER A 119 -17.87 5.96 -1.55
CA SER A 119 -19.11 6.65 -1.18
C SER A 119 -19.81 5.88 -0.06
N THR A 120 -19.94 6.50 1.11
CA THR A 120 -20.79 5.97 2.17
C THR A 120 -22.24 6.21 1.76
N HIS A 121 -22.94 5.13 1.41
CA HIS A 121 -24.38 5.19 1.12
C HIS A 121 -25.17 5.36 2.42
N TRP A 122 -25.01 6.51 3.10
CA TRP A 122 -25.84 6.81 4.26
C TRP A 122 -27.22 7.31 3.78
N LYS A 123 -28.17 6.38 3.65
CA LYS A 123 -29.58 6.75 3.52
C LYS A 123 -30.08 7.22 4.89
N SER A 124 -30.07 8.54 5.12
CA SER A 124 -30.90 9.14 6.16
C SER A 124 -32.35 9.12 5.69
N GLY A 125 -33.10 8.11 6.09
CA GLY A 125 -34.56 8.14 6.06
C GLY A 125 -35.06 8.72 7.37
N VAL A 126 -35.33 10.02 7.40
CA VAL A 126 -36.23 10.63 8.39
C VAL A 126 -37.22 11.45 7.58
N GLY A 127 -38.47 11.01 7.59
CA GLY A 127 -39.56 11.64 6.87
C GLY A 127 -39.93 12.97 7.49
N ASP A 128 -40.02 14.00 6.65
CA ASP A 128 -40.84 15.17 6.94
C ASP A 128 -42.29 14.79 6.65
N GLY A 129 -43.13 14.93 7.67
CA GLY A 129 -44.55 14.69 7.58
C GLY A 129 -45.24 15.25 8.82
N HIS A 130 -45.37 16.57 8.84
CA HIS A 130 -46.36 17.26 9.66
C HIS A 130 -46.83 18.53 8.94
N GLU A 131 -48.08 18.87 9.24
CA GLU A 131 -48.91 20.02 8.82
C GLU A 131 -49.77 19.77 7.58
N ASP A 132 -51.10 19.90 7.58
CA ASP A 132 -52.10 20.19 8.62
C ASP A 132 -53.47 19.80 8.04
N GLU A 133 -54.38 19.32 8.89
CA GLU A 133 -55.82 19.20 8.59
C GLU A 133 -56.49 20.58 8.68
N ASN A 134 -57.37 20.91 7.73
CA ASN A 134 -58.65 21.65 7.87
C ASN A 134 -59.22 21.84 6.44
N GLU A 135 -60.28 21.11 6.10
CA GLU A 135 -61.67 21.61 6.09
C GLU A 135 -61.88 22.77 5.11
N ASP A 136 -62.51 22.45 3.97
CA ASP A 136 -63.59 23.28 3.44
C ASP A 136 -64.56 22.40 2.63
N GLU A 137 -65.83 22.61 2.95
CA GLU A 137 -67.04 21.95 2.49
C GLU A 137 -67.41 22.18 1.00
N GLU A 138 -68.33 21.33 0.54
CA GLU A 138 -69.31 21.53 -0.54
C GLU A 138 -68.85 21.50 -2.01
N ASN A 139 -69.22 20.40 -2.70
CA ASN A 139 -70.31 20.43 -3.70
C ASN A 139 -70.66 19.00 -4.19
N LEU A 140 -71.66 18.37 -3.55
CA LEU A 140 -72.92 17.82 -4.10
C LEU A 140 -73.55 16.78 -3.16
#